data_AF-A0A7C6WE88-F1
#
_entry.id   AF-A0A7C6WE88-F1
#
_cell.length_a   1.000
_cell.length_b   1.000
_cell.length_c   1.000
_cell.angle_alpha   90.00
_cell.angle_beta   90.00
_cell.angle_gamma   90.00
#
_symmetry.space_group_name_H-M   'P 1'
#
loop_
_entity.id
_entity.type
_entity.pdbx_description
1 polymer ?
#
loop_
_entity_poly.entity_id
_entity_poly.type
_entity_poly.pdbx_seq_one_letter_code
_entity_poly.pdbx_strand_id
1 'polypeptide(L)'
;MIKELFSELIPLQERMHRKSKKKFREYLKTKAEINNLEYKIFPNSFASKNVVIGNLKTAKYVLGAHYDTPPRMPVFMMKNLIIFNLISILIVPLIIFVFLYFEINLTFAILIYILTLLHLLGFGIANKYNYNDNTSGILTLLSLMHKLKRTDVCYVFYDNEEKGLIGSLQLATILQKSGGYQLGRKVFINFDCVGRGEVFGVVSFKRSKQIASEIISLNDDKKLQFVHRKASIFEGSDHFSFRNWNSLGIMCYNKKGKKLVLNNIHSHKDRNIDLDNINTLVCVIEKYISKEDERNG
;
A
#
# COMPACT_ATOMS: atom_id res chain seq x y z
N MET A 1 18.47 -14.18 -0.66
CA MET A 1 17.39 -13.44 -1.36
C MET A 1 16.75 -12.33 -0.51
N ILE A 2 15.81 -12.56 0.42
CA ILE A 2 15.09 -11.43 1.08
C ILE A 2 16.01 -10.43 1.78
N LYS A 3 17.03 -10.90 2.51
CA LYS A 3 18.03 -10.03 3.16
C LYS A 3 18.81 -9.16 2.17
N GLU A 4 19.09 -9.69 0.99
CA GLU A 4 19.79 -8.99 -0.09
C GLU A 4 18.88 -7.92 -0.72
N LEU A 5 17.65 -8.29 -1.10
CA LEU A 5 16.64 -7.34 -1.56
C LEU A 5 16.41 -6.22 -0.54
N PHE A 6 16.38 -6.55 0.76
CA PHE A 6 16.26 -5.54 1.80
C PHE A 6 17.46 -4.59 1.83
N SER A 7 18.67 -5.11 1.71
CA SER A 7 19.90 -4.31 1.67
C SER A 7 19.91 -3.36 0.47
N GLU A 8 19.46 -3.82 -0.70
CA GLU A 8 19.31 -2.99 -1.91
C GLU A 8 18.26 -1.87 -1.76
N LEU A 9 17.22 -2.10 -0.95
CA LEU A 9 16.17 -1.11 -0.71
C LEU A 9 16.55 -0.04 0.31
N ILE A 10 17.55 -0.26 1.18
CA ILE A 10 18.04 0.73 2.16
C ILE A 10 18.32 2.11 1.53
N PRO A 11 19.10 2.23 0.45
CA PRO A 11 19.34 3.53 -0.19
C PRO A 11 18.11 4.11 -0.92
N LEU A 12 17.04 3.33 -1.07
CA LEU A 12 15.82 3.70 -1.79
C LEU A 12 14.59 3.82 -0.87
N GLN A 13 14.81 3.98 0.44
CA GLN A 13 13.73 4.00 1.43
C GLN A 13 12.86 5.25 1.42
N GLU A 14 13.42 6.40 1.05
CA GLU A 14 12.62 7.62 0.85
C GLU A 14 12.08 7.60 -0.58
N ARG A 15 10.76 7.68 -0.73
CA ARG A 15 10.08 7.65 -2.02
C ARG A 15 8.90 8.64 -2.02
N MET A 16 9.04 9.78 -1.36
CA MET A 16 8.04 10.85 -1.33
C MET A 16 8.27 11.83 -2.50
N HIS A 17 9.54 12.17 -2.77
CA HIS A 17 9.89 13.16 -3.78
C HIS A 17 10.00 12.59 -5.21
N ARG A 18 9.80 13.46 -6.22
CA ARG A 18 9.86 13.05 -7.64
C ARG A 18 11.17 12.38 -8.04
N LYS A 19 12.30 12.89 -7.55
CA LYS A 19 13.65 12.35 -7.85
C LYS A 19 13.86 10.97 -7.24
N SER A 20 13.49 10.78 -5.98
CA SER A 20 13.62 9.48 -5.30
C SER A 20 12.66 8.43 -5.84
N LYS A 21 11.40 8.81 -6.11
CA LYS A 21 10.44 7.97 -6.85
C LYS A 21 10.99 7.54 -8.21
N LYS A 22 11.65 8.44 -8.96
CA LYS A 22 12.29 8.08 -10.24
C LYS A 22 13.39 7.03 -10.05
N LYS A 23 14.31 7.25 -9.11
CA LYS A 23 15.38 6.28 -8.81
C LYS A 23 14.82 4.90 -8.45
N PHE A 24 13.77 4.85 -7.65
CA PHE A 24 13.12 3.60 -7.29
C PHE A 24 12.50 2.89 -8.51
N ARG A 25 11.86 3.62 -9.43
CA ARG A 25 11.33 3.04 -10.67
C ARG A 25 12.42 2.49 -11.59
N GLU A 26 13.57 3.16 -11.70
CA GLU A 26 14.74 2.64 -12.43
C GLU A 26 15.22 1.32 -11.80
N TYR A 27 15.28 1.25 -10.47
CA TYR A 27 15.60 0.01 -9.76
C TYR A 27 14.58 -1.12 -10.06
N LEU A 28 13.28 -0.81 -10.07
CA LEU A 28 12.24 -1.79 -10.45
C LEU A 28 12.40 -2.27 -11.90
N LYS A 29 12.82 -1.38 -12.81
CA LYS A 29 13.12 -1.75 -14.20
C LYS A 29 14.22 -2.80 -14.26
N THR A 30 15.33 -2.58 -13.55
CA THR A 30 16.42 -3.57 -13.46
C THR A 30 15.94 -4.90 -12.87
N LYS A 31 15.08 -4.87 -11.84
CA LYS A 31 14.52 -6.10 -11.25
C LYS A 31 13.56 -6.83 -12.21
N ALA A 32 12.81 -6.12 -13.03
CA ALA A 32 11.99 -6.72 -14.08
C ALA A 32 12.86 -7.41 -15.15
N GLU A 33 13.93 -6.74 -15.60
CA GLU A 33 14.89 -7.27 -16.58
C GLU A 33 15.55 -8.55 -16.08
N ILE A 34 16.03 -8.58 -14.84
CA ILE A 34 16.62 -9.79 -14.21
C ILE A 34 15.64 -10.97 -14.17
N ASN A 35 14.33 -10.70 -14.05
CA ASN A 35 13.30 -11.73 -14.01
C ASN A 35 12.67 -12.02 -15.38
N ASN A 36 13.16 -11.40 -16.46
CA ASN A 36 12.62 -11.52 -17.81
C ASN A 36 11.11 -11.17 -17.89
N LEU A 37 10.68 -10.13 -17.17
CA LEU A 37 9.30 -9.66 -17.15
C LEU A 37 9.18 -8.30 -17.85
N GLU A 38 8.06 -8.10 -18.55
CA GLU A 38 7.75 -6.81 -19.19
C GLU A 38 7.63 -5.71 -18.11
N TYR A 39 8.37 -4.61 -18.26
CA TYR A 39 8.27 -3.44 -17.39
C TYR A 39 7.53 -2.30 -18.09
N LYS A 40 6.56 -1.70 -17.40
CA LYS A 40 5.82 -0.54 -17.91
C LYS A 40 5.45 0.44 -16.80
N ILE A 41 5.54 1.74 -17.07
CA ILE A 41 4.88 2.75 -16.24
C ILE A 41 3.45 2.91 -16.75
N PHE A 42 2.46 2.50 -15.95
CA PHE A 42 1.06 2.55 -16.36
C PHE A 42 0.08 2.64 -15.19
N PRO A 43 -0.82 3.64 -15.18
CA PRO A 43 -0.82 4.83 -16.03
C PRO A 43 0.44 5.70 -15.82
N ASN A 44 0.92 6.31 -16.90
CA ASN A 44 1.96 7.34 -16.84
C ASN A 44 1.29 8.71 -16.94
N SER A 45 0.79 9.21 -15.81
CA SER A 45 0.12 10.51 -15.75
C SER A 45 0.92 11.51 -14.91
N PHE A 46 0.50 12.77 -14.93
CA PHE A 46 1.02 13.78 -14.00
C PHE A 46 0.65 13.45 -12.54
N ALA A 47 -0.51 12.82 -12.34
CA ALA A 47 -1.05 12.50 -11.02
C ALA A 47 -0.40 11.27 -10.37
N SER A 48 -0.06 10.24 -11.16
CA SER A 48 0.59 9.02 -10.67
C SER A 48 1.35 8.31 -11.77
N LYS A 49 2.44 7.66 -11.38
CA LYS A 49 3.31 6.82 -12.23
C LYS A 49 3.47 5.46 -11.59
N ASN A 50 2.40 4.66 -11.61
CA ASN A 50 2.46 3.26 -11.17
C ASN A 50 3.45 2.50 -12.04
N VAL A 51 4.11 1.49 -11.46
CA VAL A 51 4.90 0.53 -12.22
C VAL A 51 4.15 -0.78 -12.30
N VAL A 52 4.05 -1.32 -13.50
CA VAL A 52 3.43 -2.60 -13.82
C VAL A 52 4.53 -3.50 -14.38
N ILE A 53 4.74 -4.65 -13.75
CA ILE A 53 5.68 -5.67 -14.19
C ILE A 53 4.88 -6.95 -14.52
N GLY A 54 5.05 -7.47 -15.73
CA GLY A 54 4.21 -8.52 -16.29
C GLY A 54 2.98 -7.98 -17.02
N ASN A 55 2.13 -8.88 -17.52
CA ASN A 55 1.03 -8.51 -18.40
C ASN A 55 -0.28 -8.33 -17.63
N LEU A 56 -0.63 -7.09 -17.32
CA LEU A 56 -1.87 -6.75 -16.61
C LEU A 56 -3.14 -7.21 -17.34
N LYS A 57 -3.11 -7.30 -18.68
CA LYS A 57 -4.26 -7.73 -19.49
C LYS A 57 -4.56 -9.20 -19.29
N THR A 58 -3.55 -10.06 -19.42
CA THR A 58 -3.72 -11.52 -19.35
C THR A 58 -3.66 -12.07 -17.93
N ALA A 59 -3.06 -11.35 -16.98
CA ALA A 59 -2.88 -11.85 -15.62
C ALA A 59 -4.19 -12.21 -14.92
N LYS A 60 -4.20 -13.36 -14.26
CA LYS A 60 -5.25 -13.78 -13.33
C LYS A 60 -5.03 -13.16 -11.95
N TYR A 61 -3.79 -13.09 -11.50
CA TYR A 61 -3.42 -12.52 -10.21
C TYR A 61 -2.71 -11.18 -10.41
N VAL A 62 -3.17 -10.16 -9.69
CA VAL A 62 -2.54 -8.84 -9.63
C VAL A 62 -2.08 -8.60 -8.20
N LEU A 63 -0.77 -8.63 -8.02
CA LEU A 63 -0.11 -8.47 -6.73
C LEU A 63 0.36 -7.04 -6.59
N GLY A 64 -0.11 -6.36 -5.54
CA GLY A 64 0.00 -4.92 -5.37
C GLY A 64 0.73 -4.51 -4.08
N ALA A 65 1.44 -3.39 -4.12
CA ALA A 65 1.92 -2.65 -2.96
C ALA A 65 2.23 -1.21 -3.40
N HIS A 66 1.94 -0.22 -2.56
CA HIS A 66 2.39 1.14 -2.86
C HIS A 66 3.87 1.31 -2.59
N TYR A 67 4.52 2.09 -3.44
CA TYR A 67 5.93 2.40 -3.30
C TYR A 67 6.19 3.80 -2.79
N ASP A 68 5.23 4.71 -2.82
CA ASP A 68 5.47 6.02 -2.22
C ASP A 68 5.51 5.93 -0.70
N THR A 69 6.08 6.96 -0.08
CA THR A 69 6.31 7.00 1.36
C THR A 69 5.76 8.27 1.96
N PRO A 70 5.29 8.22 3.21
CA PRO A 70 4.55 9.32 3.80
C PRO A 70 5.42 10.52 4.17
N PRO A 71 4.80 11.70 4.31
CA PRO A 71 5.39 12.77 5.10
C PRO A 71 5.47 12.32 6.58
N ARG A 72 6.52 12.76 7.27
CA ARG A 72 6.69 12.50 8.69
C ARG A 72 5.61 13.21 9.50
N MET A 73 4.86 12.46 10.30
CA MET A 73 3.86 13.01 11.22
C MET A 73 4.24 12.86 12.70
N PRO A 74 3.83 13.80 13.56
CA PRO A 74 3.86 13.62 15.00
C PRO A 74 2.98 12.44 15.43
N VAL A 75 3.49 11.62 16.36
CA VAL A 75 2.81 10.38 16.80
C VAL A 75 1.42 10.64 17.41
N PHE A 76 1.19 11.81 18.01
CA PHE A 76 -0.11 12.16 18.58
C PHE A 76 -1.19 12.37 17.51
N MET A 77 -0.82 12.92 16.34
CA MET A 77 -1.73 13.14 15.21
C MET A 77 -2.16 11.81 14.59
N MET A 78 -1.23 10.86 14.49
CA MET A 78 -1.48 9.53 13.92
C MET A 78 -2.51 8.70 14.68
N LYS A 79 -2.65 8.88 16.00
CA LYS A 79 -3.63 8.10 16.79
C LYS A 79 -5.07 8.38 16.36
N ASN A 80 -5.32 9.55 15.78
CA ASN A 80 -6.64 10.08 15.48
C ASN A 80 -6.63 10.79 14.12
N LEU A 81 -5.95 10.26 13.10
CA LEU A 81 -5.71 10.96 11.83
C LEU A 81 -7.00 11.48 11.16
N ILE A 82 -8.06 10.66 11.15
CA ILE A 82 -9.37 11.07 10.61
C ILE A 82 -9.94 12.25 11.40
N ILE A 83 -9.95 12.16 12.72
CA ILE A 83 -10.44 13.23 13.61
C ILE A 83 -9.58 14.48 13.45
N PHE A 84 -8.26 14.34 13.35
CA PHE A 84 -7.33 15.44 13.13
C PHE A 84 -7.62 16.16 11.81
N ASN A 85 -7.83 15.40 10.73
CA ASN A 85 -8.17 15.98 9.42
C ASN A 85 -9.53 16.70 9.45
N LEU A 86 -10.55 16.10 10.09
CA LEU A 86 -11.86 16.72 10.26
C LEU A 86 -11.77 18.01 11.10
N ILE A 87 -11.05 17.97 12.22
CA ILE A 87 -10.80 19.13 13.05
C ILE A 87 -10.05 20.20 12.26
N SER A 88 -9.05 19.83 11.46
CA SER A 88 -8.28 20.79 10.65
C SER A 88 -9.16 21.50 9.63
N ILE A 89 -10.11 20.80 9.01
CA ILE A 89 -11.09 21.39 8.08
C ILE A 89 -12.02 22.38 8.79
N LEU A 90 -12.41 22.10 10.05
CA LEU A 90 -13.35 22.94 10.83
C LEU A 90 -12.66 24.12 11.53
N ILE A 91 -11.45 23.92 12.04
CA ILE A 91 -10.67 24.94 12.76
C ILE A 91 -10.25 26.07 11.83
N VAL A 92 -9.95 25.76 10.57
CA VAL A 92 -9.47 26.75 9.61
C VAL A 92 -10.49 27.88 9.36
N PRO A 93 -11.77 27.60 8.98
CA PRO A 93 -12.79 28.64 8.84
C PRO A 93 -13.02 29.41 10.14
N LEU A 94 -12.95 28.73 11.29
CA LEU A 94 -13.11 29.34 12.59
C LEU A 94 -11.98 30.34 12.89
N ILE A 95 -10.72 29.99 12.59
CA ILE A 95 -9.58 30.90 12.75
C ILE A 95 -9.75 32.14 11.85
N ILE A 96 -10.14 31.94 10.59
CA ILE A 96 -10.39 33.07 9.67
C ILE A 96 -11.50 33.96 10.23
N PHE A 97 -12.60 33.38 10.71
CA PHE A 97 -13.70 34.13 11.32
C PHE A 97 -13.26 34.93 12.55
N VAL A 98 -12.49 34.32 13.47
CA VAL A 98 -11.94 34.99 14.65
C VAL A 98 -11.04 36.16 14.25
N PHE A 99 -10.17 35.97 13.26
CA PHE A 99 -9.26 37.03 12.80
C PHE A 99 -10.02 38.20 12.17
N LEU A 100 -11.08 37.92 11.40
CA LEU A 100 -11.97 38.96 10.88
C LEU A 100 -12.73 39.69 12.00
N TYR A 101 -13.24 38.94 13.00
CA TYR A 101 -14.00 39.51 14.11
C TYR A 101 -13.16 40.44 15.01
N PHE A 102 -11.90 40.09 15.25
CA PHE A 102 -10.98 40.88 16.08
C PHE A 102 -10.07 41.82 15.29
N GLU A 103 -10.32 42.02 13.99
CA GLU A 103 -9.51 42.87 13.10
C GLU A 103 -8.00 42.53 13.11
N ILE A 104 -7.67 41.26 13.34
CA ILE A 104 -6.29 40.76 13.36
C ILE A 104 -5.80 40.63 11.92
N ASN A 105 -4.53 40.98 11.67
CA ASN A 105 -3.92 40.89 10.35
C ASN A 105 -4.12 39.50 9.70
N LEU A 106 -4.87 39.50 8.59
CA LEU A 106 -5.31 38.30 7.89
C LEU A 106 -4.16 37.54 7.20
N THR A 107 -3.01 38.20 6.97
CA THR A 107 -1.83 37.58 6.34
C THR A 107 -1.36 36.35 7.15
N PHE A 108 -1.40 36.42 8.48
CA PHE A 108 -0.97 35.30 9.32
C PHE A 108 -1.96 34.13 9.29
N ALA A 109 -3.27 34.42 9.29
CA ALA A 109 -4.31 33.41 9.15
C ALA A 109 -4.23 32.70 7.78
N ILE A 110 -4.02 33.46 6.71
CA ILE A 110 -3.85 32.92 5.34
C ILE A 110 -2.61 32.04 5.27
N LEU A 111 -1.49 32.44 5.90
CA LEU A 111 -0.28 31.62 5.93
C LEU A 111 -0.52 30.29 6.67
N ILE A 112 -1.13 30.32 7.85
CA ILE A 112 -1.50 29.10 8.61
C ILE A 112 -2.42 28.21 7.76
N TYR A 113 -3.38 28.81 7.07
CA TYR A 113 -4.29 28.09 6.19
C TYR A 113 -3.55 27.38 5.05
N ILE A 114 -2.68 28.09 4.34
CA ILE A 114 -1.88 27.51 3.24
C ILE A 114 -1.01 26.38 3.77
N LEU A 115 -0.34 26.56 4.91
CA LEU A 115 0.47 25.50 5.53
C LEU A 115 -0.37 24.27 5.92
N THR A 116 -1.57 24.48 6.44
CA THR A 116 -2.51 23.41 6.79
C THR A 116 -2.99 22.67 5.53
N LEU A 117 -3.33 23.38 4.46
CA LEU A 117 -3.70 22.79 3.18
C LEU A 117 -2.56 21.98 2.57
N LEU A 118 -1.35 22.53 2.55
CA LEU A 118 -0.16 21.81 2.08
C LEU A 118 0.05 20.52 2.87
N HIS A 119 -0.11 20.57 4.20
CA HIS A 119 -0.05 19.38 5.05
C HIS A 119 -1.13 18.35 4.69
N LEU A 120 -2.39 18.77 4.54
CA LEU A 120 -3.51 17.89 4.15
C LEU A 120 -3.33 17.27 2.76
N LEU A 121 -2.62 17.96 1.86
CA LEU A 121 -2.26 17.45 0.52
C LEU A 121 -1.02 16.53 0.52
N GLY A 122 -0.50 16.18 1.70
CA GLY A 122 0.64 15.30 1.85
C GLY A 122 1.99 15.96 1.51
N PHE A 123 2.05 17.29 1.50
CA PHE A 123 3.32 18.01 1.47
C PHE A 123 3.88 18.12 2.88
N GLY A 124 5.14 17.73 3.04
CA GLY A 124 5.81 17.77 4.32
C GLY A 124 7.25 17.35 4.23
N ILE A 125 7.86 17.13 5.39
CA ILE A 125 9.22 16.60 5.51
C ILE A 125 9.13 15.09 5.30
N ALA A 126 9.94 14.54 4.40
CA ALA A 126 9.95 13.11 4.12
C ALA A 126 10.25 12.31 5.38
N ASN A 127 9.52 11.22 5.60
CA ASN A 127 9.90 10.28 6.63
C ASN A 127 11.17 9.54 6.20
N LYS A 128 12.19 9.54 7.06
CA LYS A 128 13.52 8.99 6.73
C LYS A 128 13.52 7.46 6.68
N TYR A 129 12.67 6.82 7.49
CA TYR A 129 12.63 5.38 7.66
C TYR A 129 11.20 4.90 7.43
N ASN A 130 11.03 3.99 6.49
CA ASN A 130 9.74 3.53 5.96
C ASN A 130 9.76 2.00 5.83
N TYR A 131 10.26 1.32 6.87
CA TYR A 131 10.61 -0.10 6.84
C TYR A 131 9.34 -0.95 6.70
N ASN A 132 8.34 -0.72 7.54
CA ASN A 132 7.08 -1.42 7.45
C ASN A 132 6.17 -0.76 6.40
N ASP A 133 6.15 0.58 6.33
CA ASP A 133 5.23 1.38 5.54
C ASP A 133 5.95 2.14 4.39
N ASN A 134 6.01 1.62 3.17
CA ASN A 134 5.61 0.26 2.78
C ASN A 134 6.74 -0.51 2.11
N THR A 135 7.98 -0.35 2.61
CA THR A 135 9.11 -1.19 2.14
C THR A 135 8.85 -2.68 2.37
N SER A 136 8.06 -3.05 3.38
CA SER A 136 7.67 -4.43 3.62
C SER A 136 6.82 -5.03 2.49
N GLY A 137 5.79 -4.32 2.00
CA GLY A 137 4.99 -4.74 0.85
C GLY A 137 5.82 -4.81 -0.43
N ILE A 138 6.74 -3.85 -0.63
CA ILE A 138 7.70 -3.90 -1.75
C ILE A 138 8.57 -5.14 -1.69
N LEU A 139 9.10 -5.50 -0.52
CA LEU A 139 9.89 -6.72 -0.35
C LEU A 139 9.09 -7.98 -0.66
N THR A 140 7.82 -8.03 -0.23
CA THR A 140 6.91 -9.13 -0.56
C THR A 140 6.75 -9.24 -2.08
N LEU A 141 6.47 -8.14 -2.79
CA LEU A 141 6.34 -8.17 -4.25
C LEU A 141 7.61 -8.60 -4.97
N LEU A 142 8.76 -8.05 -4.60
CA LEU A 142 10.04 -8.43 -5.22
C LEU A 142 10.39 -9.90 -4.97
N SER A 143 10.08 -10.40 -3.78
CA SER A 143 10.31 -11.81 -3.41
C SER A 143 9.38 -12.73 -4.17
N LEU A 144 8.09 -12.38 -4.29
CA LEU A 144 7.12 -13.12 -5.10
C LEU A 144 7.50 -13.06 -6.57
N MET A 145 7.93 -11.92 -7.10
CA MET A 145 8.38 -11.78 -8.49
C MET A 145 9.57 -12.67 -8.82
N HIS A 146 10.50 -12.84 -7.88
CA HIS A 146 11.62 -13.75 -8.06
C HIS A 146 11.20 -15.23 -8.08
N LYS A 147 10.22 -15.60 -7.22
CA LYS A 147 9.74 -16.98 -7.07
C LYS A 147 8.72 -17.39 -8.14
N LEU A 148 7.80 -16.48 -8.47
CA LEU A 148 6.65 -16.70 -9.35
C LEU A 148 6.89 -15.99 -10.70
N LYS A 149 7.72 -16.58 -11.55
CA LYS A 149 7.99 -16.09 -12.91
C LYS A 149 6.91 -16.54 -13.90
N ARG A 150 5.65 -16.28 -13.57
CA ARG A 150 4.48 -16.76 -14.31
C ARG A 150 3.86 -15.66 -15.16
N THR A 151 3.26 -16.02 -16.29
CA THR A 151 2.59 -15.09 -17.21
C THR A 151 1.17 -14.70 -16.78
N ASP A 152 0.57 -15.47 -15.86
CA ASP A 152 -0.74 -15.21 -15.26
C ASP A 152 -0.65 -14.37 -13.97
N VAL A 153 0.55 -13.94 -13.57
CA VAL A 153 0.78 -13.04 -12.43
C VAL A 153 1.33 -11.71 -12.93
N CYS A 154 0.76 -10.61 -12.42
CA CYS A 154 1.24 -9.25 -12.68
C CYS A 154 1.52 -8.56 -11.35
N TYR A 155 2.66 -7.86 -11.28
CA TYR A 155 3.12 -7.12 -10.11
C TYR A 155 2.92 -5.63 -10.34
N VAL A 156 2.24 -4.96 -9.41
CA VAL A 156 1.91 -3.55 -9.54
C VAL A 156 2.40 -2.78 -8.32
N PHE A 157 3.23 -1.79 -8.58
CA PHE A 157 3.75 -0.88 -7.59
C PHE A 157 2.97 0.44 -7.71
N TYR A 158 2.08 0.71 -6.76
CA TYR A 158 1.20 1.87 -6.78
C TYR A 158 1.93 3.15 -6.36
N ASP A 159 1.63 4.27 -7.01
CA ASP A 159 2.18 5.59 -6.72
C ASP A 159 1.13 6.49 -6.07
N ASN A 160 1.55 7.30 -5.09
CA ASN A 160 0.69 8.29 -4.40
C ASN A 160 -0.49 7.65 -3.65
N GLU A 161 -0.26 6.52 -2.99
CA GLU A 161 -1.19 5.94 -2.01
C GLU A 161 -1.39 6.90 -0.84
N GLU A 162 -0.29 7.49 -0.36
CA GLU A 162 -0.22 8.40 0.79
C GLU A 162 -0.95 9.73 0.58
N LYS A 163 -1.43 9.94 -0.66
CA LYS A 163 -2.21 11.12 -1.08
C LYS A 163 -3.66 10.76 -1.38
N GLY A 164 -4.14 9.63 -0.84
CA GLY A 164 -5.51 9.16 -1.01
C GLY A 164 -5.66 8.18 -2.17
N LEU A 165 -4.82 7.15 -2.23
CA LEU A 165 -4.95 6.00 -3.13
C LEU A 165 -4.90 6.38 -4.63
N ILE A 166 -4.26 7.50 -4.99
CA ILE A 166 -4.36 8.09 -6.33
C ILE A 166 -3.96 7.08 -7.41
N GLY A 167 -2.84 6.39 -7.22
CA GLY A 167 -2.33 5.42 -8.18
C GLY A 167 -3.26 4.24 -8.40
N SER A 168 -3.72 3.60 -7.34
CA SER A 168 -4.60 2.43 -7.45
C SER A 168 -6.00 2.81 -7.96
N LEU A 169 -6.55 3.95 -7.53
CA LEU A 169 -7.84 4.48 -8.03
C LEU A 169 -7.77 4.81 -9.53
N GLN A 170 -6.67 5.43 -9.98
CA GLN A 170 -6.48 5.74 -11.39
C GLN A 170 -6.40 4.45 -12.21
N LEU A 171 -5.65 3.46 -11.74
CA LEU A 171 -5.55 2.16 -12.41
C LEU A 171 -6.91 1.46 -12.48
N ALA A 172 -7.62 1.37 -11.36
CA ALA A 172 -8.94 0.74 -11.28
C ALA A 172 -9.94 1.41 -12.24
N THR A 173 -9.93 2.74 -12.31
CA THR A 173 -10.80 3.52 -13.22
C THR A 173 -10.50 3.20 -14.68
N ILE A 174 -9.23 3.14 -15.06
CA ILE A 174 -8.84 2.81 -16.45
C ILE A 174 -9.25 1.37 -16.80
N LEU A 175 -9.01 0.42 -15.89
CA LEU A 175 -9.42 -0.97 -16.08
C LEU A 175 -10.94 -1.08 -16.26
N GLN A 176 -11.72 -0.34 -15.47
CA GLN A 176 -13.19 -0.30 -15.60
C GLN A 176 -13.64 0.30 -16.96
N LYS A 177 -13.01 1.40 -17.40
CA LYS A 177 -13.36 2.08 -18.66
C LYS A 177 -12.97 1.30 -19.92
N SER A 178 -11.91 0.51 -19.87
CA SER A 178 -11.45 -0.31 -21.01
C SER A 178 -12.40 -1.46 -21.40
N GLY A 179 -13.61 -1.53 -20.83
CA GLY A 179 -14.73 -2.34 -21.32
C GLY A 179 -14.65 -3.85 -21.11
N GLY A 180 -13.52 -4.42 -20.64
CA GLY A 180 -13.30 -5.86 -20.85
C GLY A 180 -12.32 -6.57 -19.94
N TYR A 181 -12.32 -6.30 -18.63
CA TYR A 181 -11.77 -7.28 -17.68
C TYR A 181 -12.91 -7.85 -16.87
N GLN A 182 -13.36 -9.03 -17.29
CA GLN A 182 -14.45 -9.79 -16.70
C GLN A 182 -14.44 -9.63 -15.18
N LEU A 183 -15.39 -8.84 -14.67
CA LEU A 183 -15.55 -8.57 -13.25
C LEU A 183 -15.59 -9.93 -12.53
N GLY A 184 -14.62 -10.17 -11.65
CA GLY A 184 -14.51 -11.44 -10.91
C GLY A 184 -13.53 -12.49 -11.47
N ARG A 185 -12.88 -12.31 -12.62
CA ARG A 185 -11.79 -13.22 -13.06
C ARG A 185 -10.44 -12.91 -12.43
N LYS A 186 -10.14 -11.62 -12.24
CA LYS A 186 -8.86 -11.18 -11.65
C LYS A 186 -8.95 -11.15 -10.13
N VAL A 187 -7.90 -11.64 -9.47
CA VAL A 187 -7.70 -11.56 -8.04
C VAL A 187 -6.62 -10.51 -7.74
N PHE A 188 -7.00 -9.45 -7.04
CA PHE A 188 -6.12 -8.39 -6.57
C PHE A 188 -5.72 -8.65 -5.12
N ILE A 189 -4.42 -8.75 -4.84
CA ILE A 189 -3.89 -8.94 -3.49
C ILE A 189 -2.93 -7.80 -3.20
N ASN A 190 -3.28 -6.91 -2.27
CA ASN A 190 -2.45 -5.79 -1.86
C ASN A 190 -1.69 -6.13 -0.57
N PHE A 191 -0.40 -5.80 -0.53
CA PHE A 191 0.45 -5.96 0.64
C PHE A 191 0.80 -4.59 1.22
N ASP A 192 0.50 -4.41 2.49
CA ASP A 192 0.63 -3.12 3.16
C ASP A 192 0.99 -3.35 4.64
N CYS A 193 2.10 -2.79 5.11
CA CYS A 193 2.53 -2.92 6.50
C CYS A 193 2.63 -4.40 6.98
N VAL A 194 3.22 -5.26 6.16
CA VAL A 194 3.30 -6.72 6.37
C VAL A 194 4.54 -7.17 7.16
N GLY A 195 5.49 -6.28 7.36
CA GLY A 195 6.79 -6.58 7.97
C GLY A 195 6.81 -6.46 9.50
N ARG A 196 5.69 -6.22 10.18
CA ARG A 196 5.68 -6.09 11.65
C ARG A 196 4.36 -6.50 12.27
N GLY A 197 4.42 -7.37 13.27
CA GLY A 197 3.28 -7.79 14.08
C GLY A 197 3.22 -9.30 14.20
N GLU A 198 2.11 -9.79 14.72
CA GLU A 198 1.89 -11.21 15.02
C GLU A 198 0.60 -11.76 14.40
N VAL A 199 -0.21 -10.88 13.80
CA VAL A 199 -1.48 -11.24 13.17
C VAL A 199 -1.59 -10.66 11.77
N PHE A 200 -1.53 -11.49 10.74
CA PHE A 200 -1.93 -11.12 9.40
C PHE A 200 -3.46 -11.02 9.31
N GLY A 201 -3.97 -9.81 9.13
CA GLY A 201 -5.36 -9.59 8.77
C GLY A 201 -5.51 -9.68 7.26
N VAL A 202 -6.22 -10.70 6.78
CA VAL A 202 -6.62 -10.81 5.38
C VAL A 202 -7.96 -10.10 5.23
N VAL A 203 -7.89 -8.83 4.82
CA VAL A 203 -9.01 -7.92 4.64
C VAL A 203 -9.68 -8.19 3.31
N SER A 204 -10.97 -8.50 3.31
CA SER A 204 -11.72 -8.81 2.09
C SER A 204 -13.10 -8.16 2.05
N PHE A 205 -13.53 -7.82 0.83
CA PHE A 205 -14.96 -7.57 0.56
C PHE A 205 -15.74 -8.89 0.51
N LYS A 206 -17.08 -8.80 0.50
CA LYS A 206 -17.98 -9.97 0.53
C LYS A 206 -17.67 -10.98 -0.57
N ARG A 207 -17.38 -10.50 -1.79
CA ARG A 207 -17.08 -11.34 -2.96
C ARG A 207 -15.79 -12.15 -2.82
N SER A 208 -14.81 -11.66 -2.05
CA SER A 208 -13.47 -12.27 -1.92
C SER A 208 -13.29 -13.05 -0.63
N LYS A 209 -14.36 -13.25 0.15
CA LYS A 209 -14.31 -13.96 1.43
C LYS A 209 -13.77 -15.38 1.29
N GLN A 210 -14.19 -16.10 0.25
CA GLN A 210 -13.71 -17.47 0.02
C GLN A 210 -12.20 -17.50 -0.24
N ILE A 211 -11.71 -16.62 -1.10
CA ILE A 211 -10.27 -16.52 -1.40
C ILE A 211 -9.48 -16.18 -0.13
N ALA A 212 -10.00 -15.27 0.70
CA ALA A 212 -9.38 -14.95 1.98
C ALA A 212 -9.29 -16.18 2.89
N SER A 213 -10.36 -16.96 3.02
CA SER A 213 -10.36 -18.22 3.79
C SER A 213 -9.37 -19.24 3.25
N GLU A 214 -9.24 -19.34 1.93
CA GLU A 214 -8.28 -20.26 1.28
C GLU A 214 -6.84 -19.85 1.60
N ILE A 215 -6.48 -18.57 1.48
CA ILE A 215 -5.16 -18.06 1.86
C ILE A 215 -4.87 -18.32 3.34
N ILE A 216 -5.82 -18.04 4.23
CA ILE A 216 -5.68 -18.27 5.67
C ILE A 216 -5.42 -19.76 5.97
N SER A 217 -6.09 -20.66 5.25
CA SER A 217 -5.96 -22.11 5.48
C SER A 217 -4.61 -22.69 5.08
N LEU A 218 -3.82 -21.97 4.28
CA LEU A 218 -2.49 -22.37 3.81
C LEU A 218 -1.36 -21.97 4.77
N ASN A 219 -1.70 -21.24 5.84
CA ASN A 219 -0.73 -20.88 6.86
C ASN A 219 -0.49 -22.04 7.83
N ASP A 220 0.69 -22.63 7.73
CA ASP A 220 1.16 -23.69 8.64
C ASP A 220 1.94 -23.13 9.85
N ASP A 221 2.24 -21.81 9.84
CA ASP A 221 2.99 -21.16 10.91
C ASP A 221 2.09 -20.89 12.13
N LYS A 222 2.40 -21.55 13.24
CA LYS A 222 1.65 -21.42 14.50
C LYS A 222 1.93 -20.09 15.23
N LYS A 223 3.06 -19.43 14.95
CA LYS A 223 3.44 -18.16 15.58
C LYS A 223 2.75 -16.98 14.93
N LEU A 224 2.62 -17.01 13.60
CA LEU A 224 1.98 -15.96 12.82
C LEU A 224 0.54 -16.32 12.49
N GLN A 225 -0.41 -15.63 13.13
CA GLN A 225 -1.83 -15.93 12.95
C GLN A 225 -2.36 -15.23 11.71
N PHE A 226 -3.06 -15.97 10.84
CA PHE A 226 -3.83 -15.39 9.75
C PHE A 226 -5.30 -15.36 10.14
N VAL A 227 -5.93 -14.19 10.06
CA VAL A 227 -7.33 -14.00 10.43
C VAL A 227 -8.08 -13.25 9.34
N HIS A 228 -9.33 -13.65 9.12
CA HIS A 228 -10.21 -12.93 8.20
C HIS A 228 -10.64 -11.61 8.83
N ARG A 229 -10.59 -10.54 8.03
CA ARG A 229 -11.17 -9.24 8.39
C ARG A 229 -12.13 -8.80 7.28
N LYS A 230 -13.31 -8.34 7.67
CA LYS A 230 -14.24 -7.73 6.72
C LYS A 230 -13.77 -6.31 6.41
N ALA A 231 -13.64 -5.99 5.12
CA ALA A 231 -13.35 -4.65 4.66
C ALA A 231 -14.47 -3.65 5.06
N SER A 232 -14.05 -2.47 5.51
CA SER A 232 -14.89 -1.30 5.77
C SER A 232 -15.19 -0.53 4.47
N ILE A 233 -16.15 0.40 4.53
CA ILE A 233 -16.35 1.41 3.46
C ILE A 233 -15.30 2.54 3.54
N PHE A 234 -14.58 2.62 4.66
CA PHE A 234 -13.52 3.60 4.92
C PHE A 234 -12.13 2.93 4.94
N GLU A 235 -11.90 1.89 4.14
CA GLU A 235 -10.56 1.31 4.01
C GLU A 235 -9.61 2.31 3.36
N GLY A 236 -8.47 2.54 4.00
CA GLY A 236 -7.45 3.49 3.54
C GLY A 236 -6.22 2.77 3.00
N SER A 237 -6.39 1.80 2.11
CA SER A 237 -5.29 1.06 1.47
C SER A 237 -5.73 0.61 0.06
N ASP A 238 -4.78 0.38 -0.85
CA ASP A 238 -5.02 0.25 -2.29
C ASP A 238 -6.03 -0.84 -2.70
N HIS A 239 -6.21 -1.89 -1.90
CA HIS A 239 -7.22 -2.93 -2.15
C HIS A 239 -8.65 -2.35 -2.25
N PHE A 240 -8.93 -1.23 -1.58
CA PHE A 240 -10.21 -0.53 -1.67
C PHE A 240 -10.53 -0.05 -3.10
N SER A 241 -9.51 0.35 -3.86
CA SER A 241 -9.66 0.81 -5.25
C SER A 241 -10.22 -0.29 -6.15
N PHE A 242 -9.99 -1.56 -5.79
CA PHE A 242 -10.42 -2.74 -6.54
C PHE A 242 -11.62 -3.47 -5.91
N ARG A 243 -12.40 -2.82 -5.03
CA ARG A 243 -13.56 -3.40 -4.31
C ARG A 243 -14.64 -4.05 -5.20
N ASN A 244 -14.70 -3.68 -6.47
CA ASN A 244 -15.63 -4.26 -7.45
C ASN A 244 -15.12 -5.58 -8.09
N TRP A 245 -13.86 -5.96 -7.83
CA TRP A 245 -13.24 -7.22 -8.26
C TRP A 245 -13.06 -8.18 -7.09
N ASN A 246 -12.38 -9.31 -7.32
CA ASN A 246 -11.89 -10.11 -6.21
C ASN A 246 -10.68 -9.38 -5.62
N SER A 247 -10.85 -8.68 -4.49
CA SER A 247 -9.78 -7.87 -3.91
C SER A 247 -9.59 -8.14 -2.42
N LEU A 248 -8.32 -8.24 -2.05
CA LEU A 248 -7.82 -8.52 -0.71
C LEU A 248 -6.74 -7.51 -0.33
N GLY A 249 -6.79 -7.03 0.90
CA GLY A 249 -5.66 -6.37 1.56
C GLY A 249 -5.05 -7.32 2.58
N ILE A 250 -3.73 -7.35 2.69
CA ILE A 250 -3.03 -8.12 3.72
C ILE A 250 -2.11 -7.16 4.47
N MET A 251 -2.34 -7.07 5.78
CA MET A 251 -1.53 -6.26 6.69
C MET A 251 -1.20 -7.05 7.94
N CYS A 252 -0.03 -6.79 8.54
CA CYS A 252 0.38 -7.42 9.78
C CYS A 252 0.15 -6.49 10.96
N TYR A 253 -0.61 -6.95 11.94
CA TYR A 253 -1.04 -6.18 13.10
C TYR A 253 -0.35 -6.67 14.38
N ASN A 254 -0.15 -5.73 15.30
CA ASN A 254 0.18 -6.05 16.68
C ASN A 254 -1.11 -6.16 17.49
N LYS A 255 -1.17 -7.08 18.45
CA LYS A 255 -2.26 -7.17 19.42
C LYS A 255 -2.05 -6.13 20.52
N LYS A 256 -3.08 -5.34 20.78
CA LYS A 256 -3.15 -4.45 21.94
C LYS A 256 -4.46 -4.73 22.69
N GLY A 257 -4.40 -5.69 23.60
CA GLY A 257 -5.60 -6.29 24.19
C GLY A 257 -6.44 -6.97 23.11
N LYS A 258 -7.72 -6.58 22.99
CA LYS A 258 -8.64 -7.09 21.96
C LYS A 258 -8.53 -6.35 20.62
N LYS A 259 -7.71 -5.30 20.51
CA LYS A 259 -7.57 -4.48 19.29
C LYS A 259 -6.36 -4.92 18.47
N LEU A 260 -6.51 -4.88 17.15
CA LEU A 260 -5.42 -5.03 16.19
C LEU A 260 -4.98 -3.64 15.72
N VAL A 261 -3.69 -3.34 15.86
CA VAL A 261 -3.15 -2.00 15.57
C VAL A 261 -1.88 -2.09 14.70
N LEU A 262 -1.78 -1.17 13.74
CA LEU A 262 -0.52 -0.87 13.06
C LEU A 262 0.26 0.12 13.92
N ASN A 263 1.46 -0.27 14.33
CA ASN A 263 2.26 0.54 15.24
C ASN A 263 3.31 1.34 14.45
N ASN A 264 3.43 2.63 14.76
CA ASN A 264 4.51 3.53 14.32
C ASN A 264 4.58 3.85 12.82
N ILE A 265 3.54 3.54 12.04
CA ILE A 265 3.39 3.98 10.64
C ILE A 265 3.37 5.52 10.54
N HIS A 266 3.79 6.07 9.39
CA HIS A 266 4.00 7.51 9.14
C HIS A 266 4.82 8.26 10.21
N SER A 267 5.70 7.56 10.93
CA SER A 267 6.51 8.14 12.01
C SER A 267 7.98 7.76 11.90
N HIS A 268 8.84 8.57 12.51
CA HIS A 268 10.30 8.31 12.58
C HIS A 268 10.67 6.99 13.29
N LYS A 269 9.71 6.31 13.91
CA LYS A 269 9.85 5.03 14.60
C LYS A 269 9.60 3.83 13.68
N ASP A 270 9.26 4.03 12.40
CA ASP A 270 9.16 2.95 11.41
C ASP A 270 10.54 2.47 10.93
N ARG A 271 11.30 1.86 11.85
CA ARG A 271 12.70 1.42 11.67
C ARG A 271 12.90 -0.08 11.83
N ASN A 272 11.83 -0.81 12.10
CA ASN A 272 11.90 -2.23 12.42
C ASN A 272 11.12 -2.99 11.36
N ILE A 273 11.74 -4.06 10.88
CA ILE A 273 11.13 -5.00 9.94
C ILE A 273 11.50 -6.41 10.39
N ASP A 274 10.50 -7.28 10.39
CA ASP A 274 10.64 -8.71 10.59
C ASP A 274 10.62 -9.36 9.20
N LEU A 275 11.80 -9.87 8.79
CA LEU A 275 11.93 -10.53 7.50
C LEU A 275 11.31 -11.92 7.50
N ASP A 276 11.13 -12.55 8.67
CA ASP A 276 10.47 -13.85 8.78
C ASP A 276 8.98 -13.70 8.53
N ASN A 277 8.36 -12.61 8.99
CA ASN A 277 6.98 -12.27 8.61
C ASN A 277 6.81 -12.20 7.09
N ILE A 278 7.74 -11.54 6.39
CA ILE A 278 7.70 -11.42 4.93
C ILE A 278 7.90 -12.79 4.29
N ASN A 279 8.88 -13.58 4.76
CA ASN A 279 9.13 -14.94 4.24
C ASN A 279 7.87 -15.82 4.37
N THR A 280 7.24 -15.85 5.54
CA THR A 280 6.02 -16.64 5.79
C THR A 280 4.90 -16.20 4.86
N LEU A 281 4.66 -14.90 4.74
CA LEU A 281 3.63 -14.38 3.82
C LEU A 281 3.90 -14.75 2.36
N VAL A 282 5.14 -14.59 1.90
CA VAL A 282 5.56 -14.95 0.53
C VAL A 282 5.28 -16.43 0.27
N CYS A 283 5.64 -17.32 1.20
CA CYS A 283 5.38 -18.76 1.08
C CYS A 283 3.87 -19.09 1.04
N VAL A 284 3.05 -18.43 1.85
CA VAL A 284 1.59 -18.64 1.86
C VAL A 284 0.96 -18.20 0.53
N ILE A 285 1.36 -17.05 0.00
CA ILE A 285 0.83 -16.54 -1.28
C ILE A 285 1.32 -17.38 -2.46
N GLU A 286 2.57 -17.83 -2.44
CA GLU A 286 3.12 -18.76 -3.42
C GLU A 286 2.32 -20.07 -3.45
N LYS A 287 2.05 -20.67 -2.28
CA LYS A 287 1.18 -21.86 -2.17
C LYS A 287 -0.22 -21.61 -2.74
N TYR A 288 -0.82 -20.47 -2.43
CA TYR A 288 -2.17 -20.13 -2.90
C TYR A 288 -2.22 -20.06 -4.44
N ILE A 289 -1.27 -19.34 -5.05
CA ILE A 289 -1.23 -19.16 -6.49
C ILE A 289 -0.96 -20.48 -7.21
N SER A 290 -0.05 -21.31 -6.68
CA SER A 290 0.31 -22.61 -7.28
C SER A 290 -0.78 -23.69 -7.11
N LYS A 291 -1.54 -23.69 -6.01
CA LYS A 291 -2.58 -24.70 -5.73
C LYS A 291 -3.76 -24.65 -6.73
N GLU A 292 -4.02 -23.49 -7.32
CA GLU A 292 -5.08 -23.37 -8.33
C GLU A 292 -4.74 -24.06 -9.67
N ASP A 293 -3.48 -24.41 -9.91
CA ASP A 293 -3.11 -25.19 -11.10
C ASP A 293 -3.56 -26.65 -10.99
N GLU A 294 -3.44 -27.26 -9.81
CA GLU A 294 -3.85 -28.66 -9.54
C GLU A 294 -5.36 -28.89 -9.62
N ARG A 295 -6.16 -27.81 -9.55
CA ARG A 295 -7.63 -27.88 -9.65
C ARG A 295 -8.14 -27.71 -11.08
N ASN A 296 -7.31 -27.20 -12.00
CA ASN A 296 -7.70 -26.86 -13.37
C ASN A 296 -6.92 -27.61 -14.45
N GLY A 297 -5.92 -28.43 -14.08
CA GLY A 297 -5.25 -29.42 -14.93
C GLY A 297 -5.86 -30.80 -14.74
#